data_AF-A0A815GY87-F1
#
_entry.id   AF-A0A815GY87-F1
#
_cell.length_a   1.000
_cell.length_b   1.000
_cell.length_c   1.000
_cell.angle_alpha   90.00
_cell.angle_beta   90.00
_cell.angle_gamma   90.00
#
_symmetry.space_group_name_H-M   'P 1'
#
loop_
_entity.id
_entity.type
_entity.pdbx_description
1 polymer ?
#
loop_
_entity_poly.entity_id
_entity_poly.type
_entity_poly.pdbx_seq_one_letter_code
_entity_poly.pdbx_strand_id
1 'polypeptide(L)'
;MQAVTKFELLSNEIFVECFEYLSAFDIYYSFHRLNYRCEKLIRSIPLKINVKQVRKTIFDQLCNRMFSNSEIKKQIYSLRSSNEDTYDQIQVFLSIFLLDEFPSLRLLTLTDVDSSNFHRLKSMLPLLFK
;
A
#
# COMPACT_ATOMS: atom_id res chain seq x y z
N MET A 1 -28.38 -24.51 -7.47
CA MET A 1 -28.35 -23.09 -7.85
C MET A 1 -27.71 -22.31 -6.72
N GLN A 2 -26.50 -21.78 -6.90
CA GLN A 2 -25.94 -20.84 -5.93
C GLN A 2 -26.69 -19.52 -6.06
N ALA A 3 -27.13 -18.95 -4.94
CA ALA A 3 -27.78 -17.65 -4.94
C ALA A 3 -26.73 -16.59 -5.29
N VAL A 4 -26.83 -16.02 -6.49
CA VAL A 4 -26.06 -14.84 -6.87
C VAL A 4 -26.48 -13.73 -5.91
N THR A 5 -25.54 -13.28 -5.09
CA THR A 5 -25.81 -12.15 -4.19
C THR A 5 -25.97 -10.89 -5.04
N LYS A 6 -26.90 -9.99 -4.67
CA LYS A 6 -27.17 -8.75 -5.44
C LYS A 6 -25.90 -7.91 -5.69
N PHE A 7 -24.88 -8.08 -4.85
CA PHE A 7 -23.59 -7.41 -4.93
C PHE A 7 -22.77 -7.84 -6.17
N GLU A 8 -22.87 -9.11 -6.61
CA GLU A 8 -22.16 -9.60 -7.79
C GLU A 8 -22.71 -9.04 -9.12
N LEU A 9 -23.90 -8.45 -9.09
CA LEU A 9 -24.54 -7.82 -10.25
C LEU A 9 -24.06 -6.38 -10.49
N LEU A 10 -23.36 -5.76 -9.52
CA LEU A 10 -22.80 -4.41 -9.69
C LEU A 10 -21.77 -4.41 -10.81
N SER A 11 -21.60 -3.29 -11.51
CA SER A 11 -20.60 -3.14 -12.59
C SER A 11 -19.19 -2.93 -12.01
N ASN A 12 -18.14 -3.13 -12.83
CA ASN A 12 -16.75 -3.01 -12.38
C ASN A 12 -16.43 -1.59 -11.88
N GLU A 13 -17.04 -0.60 -12.51
CA GLU A 13 -16.87 0.82 -12.20
C GLU A 13 -17.34 1.13 -10.78
N ILE A 14 -18.46 0.53 -10.34
CA ILE A 14 -18.95 0.70 -8.98
C ILE A 14 -17.98 0.08 -7.96
N PHE A 15 -17.39 -1.07 -8.27
CA PHE A 15 -16.36 -1.67 -7.40
C PHE A 15 -15.13 -0.78 -7.28
N VAL A 16 -14.63 -0.26 -8.40
CA VAL A 16 -13.47 0.64 -8.42
C VAL A 16 -13.77 1.90 -7.62
N GLU A 17 -14.95 2.50 -7.80
CA GLU A 17 -15.39 3.66 -7.02
C GLU A 17 -15.44 3.33 -5.52
N CYS A 18 -15.99 2.18 -5.13
CA CYS A 18 -15.98 1.75 -3.72
C CYS A 18 -14.57 1.58 -3.16
N PHE A 19 -13.62 1.09 -3.97
CA PHE A 19 -12.24 0.90 -3.55
C PHE A 19 -11.52 2.23 -3.25
N GLU A 20 -11.95 3.35 -3.83
CA GLU A 20 -11.38 4.68 -3.50
C GLU A 20 -11.66 5.11 -2.04
N TYR A 21 -12.69 4.55 -1.41
CA TYR A 21 -13.03 4.80 0.00
C TYR A 21 -12.37 3.82 0.96
N LEU A 22 -11.67 2.81 0.45
CA LEU A 22 -11.05 1.74 1.21
C LEU A 22 -9.54 1.92 1.22
N SER A 23 -8.90 1.56 2.33
CA SER A 23 -7.44 1.47 2.34
C SER A 23 -6.98 0.28 1.50
N ALA A 24 -5.73 0.29 1.06
CA ALA A 24 -5.13 -0.90 0.43
C ALA A 24 -5.27 -2.16 1.30
N PHE A 25 -5.32 -2.02 2.63
CA PHE A 25 -5.58 -3.12 3.56
C PHE A 25 -6.99 -3.67 3.41
N ASP A 26 -7.99 -2.80 3.47
CA ASP A 26 -9.40 -3.22 3.36
C ASP A 26 -9.63 -3.91 2.01
N ILE A 27 -9.06 -3.35 0.93
CA ILE A 27 -9.16 -3.94 -0.41
C ILE A 27 -8.53 -5.35 -0.43
N TYR A 28 -7.29 -5.49 0.03
CA TYR A 28 -6.62 -6.78 -0.01
C TYR A 28 -7.23 -7.80 0.94
N TYR A 29 -7.56 -7.45 2.18
CA TYR A 29 -8.10 -8.42 3.13
C TYR A 29 -9.53 -8.83 2.82
N SER A 30 -10.34 -7.93 2.23
CA SER A 30 -11.74 -8.23 1.92
C SER A 30 -11.94 -8.86 0.53
N PHE A 31 -11.13 -8.51 -0.47
CA PHE A 31 -11.41 -8.87 -1.87
C PHE A 31 -10.39 -9.79 -2.53
N HIS A 32 -9.17 -9.93 -1.98
CA HIS A 32 -8.18 -10.87 -2.51
C HIS A 32 -8.66 -12.31 -2.37
N ARG A 33 -8.57 -13.07 -3.48
CA ARG A 33 -9.06 -14.46 -3.60
C ARG A 33 -10.56 -14.65 -3.28
N LEU A 34 -11.35 -13.58 -3.24
CA LEU A 34 -12.80 -13.69 -3.04
C LEU A 34 -13.47 -14.36 -4.25
N ASN A 35 -13.14 -13.90 -5.45
CA ASN A 35 -13.48 -14.52 -6.73
C ASN A 35 -12.57 -13.97 -7.84
N TYR A 36 -12.61 -14.60 -9.02
CA TYR A 36 -11.77 -14.21 -10.16
C TYR A 36 -11.94 -12.75 -10.58
N ARG A 37 -13.18 -12.24 -10.55
CA ARG A 37 -13.50 -10.87 -10.93
C ARG A 37 -12.85 -9.86 -9.97
N CYS A 38 -13.01 -10.06 -8.66
CA CYS A 38 -12.39 -9.24 -7.63
C CYS A 38 -10.86 -9.31 -7.72
N GLU A 39 -10.29 -10.51 -7.87
CA GLU A 39 -8.85 -10.69 -8.01
C GLU A 39 -8.28 -9.91 -9.20
N LYS A 40 -8.99 -9.87 -10.33
CA LYS A 40 -8.59 -9.07 -11.50
C LYS A 40 -8.72 -7.58 -11.24
N LEU A 41 -9.81 -7.15 -10.60
CA LEU A 41 -10.07 -5.73 -10.32
C LEU A 41 -9.05 -5.15 -9.34
N ILE A 42 -8.80 -5.82 -8.21
CA ILE A 42 -7.85 -5.32 -7.20
C ILE A 42 -6.44 -5.15 -7.78
N ARG A 43 -6.04 -6.00 -8.74
CA ARG A 43 -4.74 -5.94 -9.42
C ARG A 43 -4.63 -4.82 -10.46
N SER A 44 -5.76 -4.24 -10.86
CA SER A 44 -5.85 -3.25 -11.92
C SER A 44 -5.93 -1.81 -11.41
N ILE A 45 -6.10 -1.62 -10.10
CA ILE A 45 -6.27 -0.31 -9.50
C ILE A 45 -4.98 0.19 -8.82
N PRO A 46 -4.75 1.51 -8.79
CA PRO A 46 -3.68 2.09 -8.00
C PRO A 46 -4.00 1.97 -6.49
N LEU A 47 -3.03 1.50 -5.71
CA LEU A 47 -3.18 1.36 -4.26
C LEU A 47 -2.67 2.60 -3.53
N LYS A 48 -3.49 3.10 -2.61
CA LYS A 48 -3.14 4.17 -1.68
C LYS A 48 -2.94 3.56 -0.30
N ILE A 49 -1.70 3.64 0.19
CA ILE A 49 -1.32 3.10 1.49
C ILE A 49 -1.13 4.26 2.47
N ASN A 50 -1.83 4.19 3.60
CA ASN A 50 -1.59 5.05 4.74
C ASN A 50 -1.35 4.17 5.97
N VAL A 51 -0.12 4.18 6.49
CA VAL A 51 0.27 3.38 7.65
C VAL A 51 0.33 4.17 8.96
N LYS A 52 0.14 5.51 8.95
CA LYS A 52 0.35 6.38 10.13
C LYS A 52 -0.37 5.90 11.39
N GLN A 53 -1.56 5.31 11.28
CA GLN A 53 -2.38 4.85 12.42
C GLN A 53 -2.65 3.34 12.39
N VAL A 54 -1.81 2.59 11.68
CA VAL A 54 -1.94 1.14 11.57
C VAL A 54 -1.25 0.46 12.75
N ARG A 55 -1.92 -0.53 13.35
CA ARG A 55 -1.34 -1.35 14.41
C ARG A 55 -0.09 -2.07 13.89
N LYS A 56 0.94 -2.20 14.74
CA LYS A 56 2.21 -2.85 14.38
C LYS A 56 2.04 -4.20 13.69
N THR A 57 1.19 -5.07 14.22
CA THR A 57 0.93 -6.39 13.63
C THR A 57 0.37 -6.33 12.22
N ILE A 58 -0.47 -5.34 11.91
CA ILE A 58 -1.06 -5.16 10.58
C ILE A 58 -0.01 -4.60 9.62
N PHE A 59 0.84 -3.68 10.07
CA PHE A 59 1.96 -3.17 9.28
C PHE A 59 3.01 -4.24 8.98
N ASP A 60 3.40 -5.03 9.97
CA ASP A 60 4.35 -6.13 9.78
C ASP A 60 3.81 -7.14 8.75
N GLN A 61 2.50 -7.44 8.81
CA GLN A 61 1.84 -8.27 7.80
C GLN A 61 1.84 -7.62 6.41
N LEU A 62 1.69 -6.29 6.30
CA LEU A 62 1.80 -5.58 5.03
C LEU A 62 3.20 -5.71 4.46
N CYS A 63 4.22 -5.39 5.25
CA CYS A 63 5.62 -5.49 4.85
C CYS A 63 5.93 -6.92 4.37
N ASN A 64 5.52 -7.94 5.13
CA ASN A 64 5.70 -9.33 4.72
C ASN A 64 5.00 -9.65 3.38
N ARG A 65 3.77 -9.16 3.17
CA ARG A 65 3.05 -9.36 1.90
C ARG A 65 3.71 -8.66 0.72
N MET A 66 4.13 -7.40 0.89
CA MET A 66 4.83 -6.65 -0.16
C MET A 66 6.19 -7.27 -0.48
N PHE A 67 6.86 -7.82 0.53
CA PHE A 67 8.11 -8.56 0.37
C PHE A 67 7.90 -9.86 -0.42
N SER A 68 6.87 -10.65 -0.07
CA SER A 68 6.57 -11.92 -0.75
C SER A 68 5.89 -11.78 -2.11
N ASN A 69 5.29 -10.63 -2.43
CA ASN A 69 4.54 -10.42 -3.67
C ASN A 69 4.88 -9.07 -4.32
N SER A 70 5.77 -9.12 -5.32
CA SER A 70 6.22 -7.95 -6.07
C SER A 70 5.11 -7.26 -6.88
N GLU A 71 4.02 -7.95 -7.23
CA GLU A 71 2.89 -7.34 -7.93
C GLU A 71 2.17 -6.30 -7.08
N ILE A 72 2.19 -6.44 -5.74
CA ILE A 72 1.64 -5.42 -4.84
C ILE A 72 2.46 -4.15 -4.96
N LYS A 73 3.79 -4.26 -4.95
CA LYS A 73 4.72 -3.11 -5.05
C LYS A 73 4.51 -2.30 -6.32
N LYS A 74 4.19 -2.98 -7.44
CA LYS A 74 3.89 -2.35 -8.73
C LYS A 74 2.60 -1.52 -8.73
N GLN A 75 1.66 -1.77 -7.80
CA GLN A 75 0.38 -1.05 -7.74
C GLN A 75 0.41 0.12 -6.76
N ILE A 76 1.39 0.19 -5.86
CA ILE A 76 1.47 1.25 -4.85
C ILE A 76 1.73 2.57 -5.53
N TYR A 77 0.69 3.41 -5.54
CA TYR A 77 0.69 4.72 -6.14
C TYR A 77 1.03 5.81 -5.13
N SER A 78 0.52 5.66 -3.90
CA SER A 78 0.85 6.57 -2.80
C SER A 78 1.14 5.83 -1.51
N LEU A 79 2.11 6.32 -0.77
CA LEU A 79 2.51 5.81 0.54
C LEU A 79 2.61 6.97 1.53
N ARG A 80 1.88 6.85 2.65
CA ARG A 80 1.98 7.77 3.78
C ARG A 80 2.44 7.00 5.02
N SER A 81 3.53 7.47 5.63
CA SER A 81 4.13 6.91 6.84
C SER A 81 4.56 8.00 7.82
N SER A 82 4.75 7.64 9.08
CA SER A 82 5.11 8.55 10.17
C SER A 82 5.98 7.82 11.19
N ASN A 83 6.91 8.51 11.84
CA ASN A 83 7.50 7.99 13.08
C ASN A 83 6.74 8.48 14.33
N GLU A 84 6.03 9.61 14.23
CA GLU A 84 5.28 10.24 15.32
C GLU A 84 4.27 9.29 15.97
N ASP A 85 4.44 9.01 17.26
CA ASP A 85 3.60 8.09 18.05
C ASP A 85 3.45 6.69 17.40
N THR A 86 4.45 6.27 16.63
CA THR A 86 4.51 4.94 16.01
C THR A 86 5.71 4.14 16.53
N TYR A 87 5.95 2.97 15.94
CA TYR A 87 7.09 2.09 16.22
C TYR A 87 8.19 2.25 15.15
N ASP A 88 8.53 3.50 14.80
CA ASP A 88 9.53 3.87 13.79
C ASP A 88 9.19 3.33 12.38
N GLN A 89 7.92 3.49 11.95
CA GLN A 89 7.44 2.89 10.70
C GLN A 89 8.26 3.28 9.48
N ILE A 90 8.76 4.51 9.41
CA ILE A 90 9.59 4.98 8.28
C ILE A 90 10.91 4.21 8.28
N GLN A 91 11.56 4.09 9.44
CA GLN A 91 12.83 3.39 9.56
C GLN A 91 12.69 1.91 9.22
N VAL A 92 11.64 1.25 9.70
CA VAL A 92 11.34 -0.15 9.39
C VAL A 92 11.04 -0.33 7.90
N PHE A 93 10.22 0.55 7.31
CA PHE A 93 9.92 0.45 5.89
C PHE A 93 11.18 0.58 5.01
N LEU A 94 12.00 1.60 5.28
CA LEU A 94 13.23 1.85 4.53
C LEU A 94 14.35 0.84 4.81
N SER A 95 14.25 0.01 5.87
CA SER A 95 15.19 -1.09 6.10
C SER A 95 14.84 -2.34 5.30
N ILE A 96 13.58 -2.47 4.89
CA ILE A 96 13.08 -3.63 4.14
C ILE A 96 13.05 -3.33 2.64
N PHE A 97 12.70 -2.10 2.25
CA PHE A 97 12.46 -1.75 0.85
C PHE A 97 13.26 -0.57 0.35
N LEU A 98 13.64 -0.66 -0.93
CA LEU A 98 14.10 0.46 -1.71
C LEU A 98 12.94 1.13 -2.47
N LEU A 99 13.04 2.44 -2.73
CA LEU A 99 11.96 3.21 -3.37
C LEU A 99 11.82 2.88 -4.87
N ASP A 100 12.88 2.42 -5.53
CA ASP A 100 12.88 1.97 -6.92
C ASP A 100 12.11 0.64 -7.10
N GLU A 101 11.86 -0.11 -6.03
CA GLU A 101 10.99 -1.29 -6.05
C GLU A 101 9.50 -0.95 -6.25
N PHE A 102 9.12 0.33 -6.16
CA PHE A 102 7.75 0.82 -6.31
C PHE A 102 7.61 1.70 -7.57
N PRO A 103 7.56 1.10 -8.78
CA PRO A 103 7.64 1.85 -10.04
C PRO A 103 6.46 2.81 -10.28
N SER A 104 5.31 2.51 -9.68
CA SER A 104 4.09 3.31 -9.79
C SER A 104 3.96 4.36 -8.69
N LEU A 105 4.91 4.42 -7.74
CA LEU A 105 4.87 5.39 -6.66
C LEU A 105 5.00 6.81 -7.26
N ARG A 106 4.03 7.66 -6.94
CA ARG A 106 3.99 9.07 -7.36
C ARG A 106 3.87 10.02 -6.19
N LEU A 107 3.36 9.55 -5.04
CA LEU A 107 3.21 10.35 -3.84
C LEU A 107 3.80 9.62 -2.63
N LEU A 108 4.82 10.21 -2.03
CA LEU A 108 5.42 9.76 -0.79
C LEU A 108 5.24 10.85 0.27
N THR A 109 4.54 10.54 1.35
CA THR A 109 4.35 11.46 2.49
C THR A 109 4.99 10.84 3.72
N LEU A 110 6.06 11.46 4.20
CA LEU A 110 6.76 11.06 5.41
C LEU A 110 6.63 12.19 6.44
N THR A 111 6.32 11.84 7.68
CA THR A 111 6.16 12.79 8.79
C THR A 111 7.02 12.35 9.97
N ASP A 112 7.60 13.32 10.69
CA ASP A 112 8.54 13.05 11.79
C ASP A 112 9.76 12.23 11.33
N VAL A 113 10.41 12.69 10.25
CA VAL A 113 11.56 12.02 9.65
C VAL A 113 12.80 12.29 10.50
N ASP A 114 13.43 11.24 11.03
CA ASP A 114 14.67 11.36 11.78
C ASP A 114 15.91 11.49 10.85
N SER A 115 17.08 11.77 11.44
CA SER A 115 18.34 11.95 10.70
C SER A 115 18.78 10.68 9.95
N SER A 116 18.48 9.50 10.48
CA SER A 116 18.84 8.21 9.88
C SER A 116 17.98 7.92 8.64
N ASN A 117 16.68 8.21 8.72
CA ASN A 117 15.75 8.11 7.60
C ASN A 117 16.14 9.10 6.51
N PHE A 118 16.46 10.34 6.89
CA PHE A 118 16.88 11.37 5.95
C PHE A 118 18.14 10.97 5.19
N HIS A 119 19.15 10.44 5.88
CA HIS A 119 20.38 9.96 5.23
C HIS A 119 20.07 8.84 4.21
N ARG A 120 19.21 7.89 4.58
CA ARG A 120 18.77 6.82 3.67
C ARG A 120 18.03 7.37 2.45
N LEU A 121 17.04 8.23 2.65
CA LEU A 121 16.30 8.88 1.56
C LEU A 121 17.23 9.65 0.63
N LYS A 122 18.21 10.38 1.17
CA LYS A 122 19.21 11.11 0.38
C LYS A 122 20.05 10.17 -0.49
N SER A 123 20.42 8.99 0.03
CA SER A 123 21.17 7.99 -0.75
C SER A 123 20.34 7.39 -1.90
N MET A 124 19.02 7.29 -1.73
CA MET A 124 18.11 6.67 -2.69
C MET A 124 17.57 7.67 -3.72
N LEU A 125 17.46 8.94 -3.33
CA LEU A 125 16.89 10.01 -4.15
C LEU A 125 17.85 11.21 -4.23
N PRO A 126 19.13 11.03 -4.63
CA PRO A 126 20.14 12.08 -4.57
C PRO A 126 19.76 13.31 -5.40
N LEU A 127 18.94 13.14 -6.44
CA LEU A 127 18.48 14.20 -7.33
C LEU A 127 17.46 15.16 -6.67
N LEU A 128 16.77 14.73 -5.61
CA LEU A 128 15.75 15.52 -4.93
C LEU A 128 16.32 16.39 -3.78
N PHE A 129 17.58 16.16 -3.38
CA PHE A 129 18.21 16.82 -2.23
C PHE A 129 19.49 17.60 -2.61
N LYS A 130 19.46 18.25 -3.78
CA LYS A 130 20.55 19.13 -4.24
C LYS A 130 20.66 20.41 -3.42
#